data_AF-H3HAX1-F1
#
_entry.id   AF-H3HAX1-F1
#
_cell.length_a   1.000
_cell.length_b   1.000
_cell.length_c   1.000
_cell.angle_alpha   90.00
_cell.angle_beta   90.00
_cell.angle_gamma   90.00
#
_symmetry.space_group_name_H-M   'P 1'
#
loop_
_entity.id
_entity.type
_entity.pdbx_description
1 polymer ?
#
loop_
_entity_poly.entity_id
_entity_poly.type
_entity_poly.pdbx_seq_one_letter_code
_entity_poly.pdbx_strand_id
1 'polypeptide(L)'
;SGLPTVAAEEGLTGLWQTSDSVGHVGSLHNELSSRLVNELETEGRCVITDHQAFVLLNTYCPALASADRLEYKLQFHALIEDRVKALRDAGKRVIVVCWNTQTGARKTNYGTRIDYILVDPAFLECVYSCSIEPERLGSDHCPVMMSCTVELKTDASTNVGNPAALCAKNFVEFSGTQQSIKAFVSCWG
;
A
#
# COMPACT_ATOMS: atom_id res chain seq x y z
N SER A 1 2.27 -18.09 -14.27
CA SER A 1 0.97 -17.44 -14.00
C SER A 1 1.25 -16.17 -13.20
N GLY A 2 0.54 -15.07 -13.47
CA GLY A 2 0.68 -13.85 -12.66
C GLY A 2 0.15 -14.06 -11.24
N LEU A 3 0.69 -13.31 -10.27
CA LEU A 3 0.14 -13.24 -8.91
C LEU A 3 -1.24 -12.56 -8.99
N PRO A 4 -2.34 -13.22 -8.59
CA PRO A 4 -3.67 -12.60 -8.65
C PRO A 4 -3.75 -11.45 -7.63
N THR A 5 -4.61 -10.46 -7.92
CA THR A 5 -5.07 -9.48 -6.94
C THR A 5 -6.58 -9.62 -6.85
N VAL A 6 -7.07 -10.22 -5.76
CA VAL A 6 -8.48 -10.58 -5.61
C VAL A 6 -9.33 -9.48 -4.99
N ALA A 7 -8.71 -8.61 -4.24
CA ALA A 7 -9.33 -7.42 -3.67
C ALA A 7 -8.27 -6.34 -3.46
N ALA A 8 -8.71 -5.09 -3.47
CA ALA A 8 -7.88 -3.96 -3.11
C ALA A 8 -8.71 -2.95 -2.32
N GLU A 9 -8.05 -2.16 -1.46
CA GLU A 9 -8.67 -1.09 -0.68
C GLU A 9 -7.74 0.12 -0.63
N GLU A 10 -8.32 1.32 -0.62
CA GLU A 10 -7.62 2.55 -0.27
C GLU A 10 -7.75 2.79 1.22
N GLY A 11 -6.64 3.18 1.84
CA GLY A 11 -6.63 3.54 3.25
C GLY A 11 -6.50 2.38 4.22
N LEU A 12 -6.65 2.67 5.51
CA LEU A 12 -6.43 1.73 6.61
C LEU A 12 -7.74 1.32 7.31
N THR A 13 -8.72 2.22 7.30
CA THR A 13 -9.96 2.14 8.09
C THR A 13 -11.17 1.62 7.32
N GLY A 14 -11.03 1.32 6.03
CA GLY A 14 -12.17 0.92 5.19
C GLY A 14 -13.19 2.03 4.95
N LEU A 15 -12.81 3.29 5.18
CA LEU A 15 -13.65 4.47 4.94
C LEU A 15 -14.10 4.56 3.47
N TRP A 16 -13.21 4.21 2.54
CA TRP A 16 -13.48 4.22 1.10
C TRP A 16 -13.92 2.83 0.65
N GLN A 17 -15.23 2.63 0.53
CA GLN A 17 -15.77 1.34 0.10
C GLN A 17 -15.74 1.19 -1.42
N THR A 18 -15.26 0.03 -1.86
CA THR A 18 -15.28 -0.43 -3.26
C THR A 18 -16.16 -1.67 -3.38
N SER A 19 -16.41 -2.13 -4.62
CA SER A 19 -17.26 -3.31 -4.85
C SER A 19 -16.59 -4.62 -4.39
N ASP A 20 -15.27 -4.64 -4.28
CA ASP A 20 -14.49 -5.63 -3.54
C ASP A 20 -13.86 -5.02 -2.30
N SER A 21 -13.46 -5.86 -1.35
CA SER A 21 -12.90 -5.45 -0.06
C SER A 21 -11.92 -6.50 0.43
N VAL A 22 -10.75 -6.06 0.88
CA VAL A 22 -9.77 -6.88 1.62
C VAL A 22 -10.33 -7.23 2.99
N GLY A 23 -11.08 -6.31 3.60
CA GLY A 23 -11.77 -6.52 4.88
C GLY A 23 -10.83 -6.61 6.07
N HIS A 24 -11.37 -7.03 7.22
CA HIS A 24 -10.63 -7.11 8.49
C HIS A 24 -10.05 -5.76 8.92
N VAL A 25 -10.93 -4.76 9.00
CA VAL A 25 -10.60 -3.45 9.57
C VAL A 25 -10.44 -3.61 11.08
N GLY A 26 -9.38 -3.04 11.65
CA GLY A 26 -9.23 -2.96 13.11
C GLY A 26 -10.21 -1.96 13.74
N SER A 27 -10.25 -1.87 15.07
CA SER A 27 -11.26 -1.09 15.78
C SER A 27 -10.81 0.31 16.21
N LEU A 28 -9.51 0.64 16.10
CA LEU A 28 -8.94 1.87 16.65
C LEU A 28 -9.59 3.14 16.08
N HIS A 29 -10.00 3.11 14.82
CA HIS A 29 -10.67 4.24 14.18
C HIS A 29 -11.99 4.65 14.86
N ASN A 30 -12.62 3.75 15.63
CA ASN A 30 -13.84 4.07 16.40
C ASN A 30 -13.54 4.92 17.65
N GLU A 31 -12.29 4.93 18.10
CA GLU A 31 -11.83 5.73 19.25
C GLU A 31 -11.35 7.12 18.81
N LEU A 32 -11.18 7.34 17.50
CA LEU A 32 -10.76 8.61 16.92
C LEU A 32 -11.95 9.44 16.47
N SER A 33 -11.77 10.76 16.42
CA SER A 33 -12.79 11.62 15.81
C SER A 33 -12.92 11.36 14.32
N SER A 34 -14.13 11.41 13.77
CA SER A 34 -14.39 11.22 12.34
C SER A 34 -13.60 12.19 11.45
N ARG A 35 -13.39 13.42 11.94
CA ARG A 35 -12.56 14.43 11.28
C ARG A 35 -11.11 13.94 11.15
N LEU A 36 -10.52 13.46 12.25
CA LEU A 36 -9.14 12.98 12.25
C LEU A 36 -8.98 11.74 11.34
N VAL A 37 -9.93 10.80 11.38
CA VAL A 37 -9.91 9.63 10.48
C VAL A 37 -9.92 10.10 9.02
N ASN A 38 -10.80 11.04 8.65
CA ASN A 38 -10.83 11.58 7.30
C ASN A 38 -9.52 12.30 6.92
N GLU A 39 -8.91 13.07 7.83
CA GLU A 39 -7.61 13.72 7.60
C GLU A 39 -6.47 12.70 7.39
N LEU A 40 -6.51 11.56 8.10
CA LEU A 40 -5.51 10.49 7.96
C LEU A 40 -5.63 9.73 6.63
N GLU A 41 -6.84 9.58 6.11
CA GLU A 41 -7.13 8.78 4.91
C GLU A 41 -7.06 9.58 3.61
N THR A 42 -7.39 10.88 3.63
CA THR A 42 -7.49 11.72 2.42
C THR A 42 -6.15 12.05 1.74
N GLU A 43 -5.02 11.88 2.44
CA GLU A 43 -3.69 12.09 1.84
C GLU A 43 -3.26 10.93 0.90
N GLY A 44 -4.07 9.87 0.74
CA GLY A 44 -3.79 8.78 -0.22
C GLY A 44 -2.53 7.99 0.11
N ARG A 45 -2.26 7.79 1.42
CA ARG A 45 -0.98 7.25 1.92
C ARG A 45 -0.90 5.75 2.02
N CYS A 46 -1.98 5.01 1.77
CA CYS A 46 -1.98 3.57 1.86
C CYS A 46 -2.90 2.96 0.81
N VAL A 47 -2.41 1.93 0.13
CA VAL A 47 -3.22 1.02 -0.69
C VAL A 47 -2.94 -0.40 -0.20
N ILE A 48 -4.01 -1.16 0.03
CA ILE A 48 -3.94 -2.54 0.49
C ILE A 48 -4.38 -3.46 -0.64
N THR A 49 -3.64 -4.52 -0.93
CA THR A 49 -4.00 -5.51 -1.95
C THR A 49 -3.93 -6.93 -1.40
N ASP A 50 -4.99 -7.72 -1.64
CA ASP A 50 -5.03 -9.15 -1.30
C ASP A 50 -4.60 -9.98 -2.51
N HIS A 51 -3.53 -10.75 -2.35
CA HIS A 51 -2.95 -11.62 -3.36
C HIS A 51 -3.20 -13.11 -3.10
N GLN A 52 -4.16 -13.43 -2.22
CA GLN A 52 -4.49 -14.76 -1.67
C GLN A 52 -3.40 -15.38 -0.82
N ALA A 53 -2.17 -15.43 -1.34
CA ALA A 53 -1.01 -15.91 -0.60
C ALA A 53 -0.67 -14.96 0.56
N PHE A 54 -0.79 -13.66 0.34
CA PHE A 54 -0.50 -12.62 1.33
C PHE A 54 -1.32 -11.37 1.03
N VAL A 55 -1.41 -10.49 2.03
CA VAL A 55 -1.94 -9.14 1.90
C VAL A 55 -0.78 -8.15 1.94
N LEU A 56 -0.73 -7.22 1.00
CA LEU A 56 0.29 -6.19 0.90
C LEU A 56 -0.31 -4.84 1.28
N LEU A 57 0.28 -4.16 2.26
CA LEU A 57 0.02 -2.76 2.56
C LEU A 57 1.15 -1.94 1.96
N ASN A 58 0.88 -1.20 0.88
CA ASN A 58 1.83 -0.25 0.32
C ASN A 58 1.55 1.13 0.91
N THR A 59 2.43 1.61 1.79
CA THR A 59 2.23 2.84 2.54
C THR A 59 3.36 3.87 2.35
N TYR A 60 2.96 5.14 2.29
CA TYR A 60 3.86 6.30 2.34
C TYR A 60 3.69 7.02 3.68
N CYS A 61 4.55 6.66 4.61
CA CYS A 61 4.47 7.10 6.00
C CYS A 61 4.70 8.63 6.11
N PRO A 62 3.93 9.36 6.93
CA PRO A 62 4.08 10.81 7.09
C PRO A 62 5.50 11.25 7.49
N ALA A 63 5.99 12.28 6.80
CA ALA A 63 7.22 12.96 7.18
C ALA A 63 7.00 13.82 8.45
N LEU A 64 8.02 13.86 9.31
CA LEU A 64 7.99 14.67 10.53
C LEU A 64 8.47 16.10 10.22
N ALA A 65 7.54 16.95 9.76
CA ALA A 65 7.84 18.32 9.35
C ALA A 65 7.54 19.38 10.44
N SER A 66 6.68 19.05 11.41
CA SER A 66 6.24 19.94 12.49
C SER A 66 5.73 19.13 13.69
N ALA A 67 5.43 19.80 14.82
CA ALA A 67 4.82 19.16 15.99
C ALA A 67 3.43 18.58 15.69
N ASP A 68 2.59 19.31 14.94
CA ASP A 68 1.27 18.79 14.53
C ASP A 68 1.39 17.54 13.63
N ARG A 69 2.45 17.47 12.82
CA ARG A 69 2.75 16.27 12.03
C ARG A 69 3.27 15.11 12.87
N LEU A 70 3.74 15.34 14.09
CA LEU A 70 4.13 14.26 15.00
C LEU A 70 2.89 13.47 15.43
N GLU A 71 1.85 14.15 15.90
CA GLU A 71 0.62 13.50 16.34
C GLU A 71 -0.05 12.76 15.16
N TYR A 72 -0.16 13.43 14.00
CA TYR A 72 -0.65 12.79 12.77
C TYR A 72 0.13 11.51 12.44
N LYS A 73 1.47 11.56 12.50
CA LYS A 73 2.33 10.41 12.20
C LYS A 73 2.12 9.27 13.19
N LEU A 74 2.02 9.56 14.47
CA LEU A 74 1.80 8.55 15.51
C LEU A 74 0.43 7.88 15.34
N GLN A 75 -0.62 8.64 15.07
CA GLN A 75 -1.96 8.10 14.81
C GLN A 75 -1.99 7.26 13.54
N PHE A 76 -1.33 7.72 12.47
CA PHE A 76 -1.20 6.95 11.24
C PHE A 76 -0.49 5.60 11.47
N HIS A 77 0.61 5.58 12.23
CA HIS A 77 1.30 4.34 12.59
C HIS A 77 0.41 3.41 13.44
N ALA A 78 -0.35 3.97 14.39
CA ALA A 78 -1.26 3.18 15.22
C ALA A 78 -2.36 2.51 14.38
N LEU A 79 -2.90 3.21 13.37
CA LEU A 79 -3.86 2.61 12.42
C LEU A 79 -3.23 1.51 11.55
N ILE A 80 -1.96 1.66 11.14
CA ILE A 80 -1.25 0.57 10.45
C ILE A 80 -1.16 -0.65 11.36
N GLU A 81 -0.71 -0.47 12.61
CA GLU A 81 -0.56 -1.56 13.57
C GLU A 81 -1.89 -2.28 13.83
N ASP A 82 -2.96 -1.53 14.08
CA ASP A 82 -4.31 -2.04 14.29
C ASP A 82 -4.81 -2.81 13.06
N ARG A 83 -4.58 -2.30 11.85
CA ARG A 83 -4.97 -2.98 10.61
C ARG A 83 -4.17 -4.26 10.37
N VAL A 84 -2.86 -4.24 10.60
CA VAL A 84 -2.01 -5.42 10.49
C VAL A 84 -2.45 -6.48 11.50
N LYS A 85 -2.76 -6.09 12.74
CA LYS A 85 -3.26 -6.99 13.76
C LYS A 85 -4.57 -7.66 13.34
N ALA A 86 -5.56 -6.90 12.90
CA ALA A 86 -6.84 -7.44 12.46
C ALA A 86 -6.71 -8.44 11.30
N LEU A 87 -5.82 -8.17 10.33
CA LEU A 87 -5.51 -9.09 9.23
C LEU A 87 -4.83 -10.37 9.72
N ARG A 88 -3.87 -10.26 10.64
CA ARG A 88 -3.16 -11.42 11.22
C ARG A 88 -4.10 -12.29 12.05
N ASP A 89 -4.99 -11.68 12.83
CA ASP A 89 -6.01 -12.39 13.62
C ASP A 89 -6.99 -13.15 12.71
N ALA A 90 -7.20 -12.67 11.48
CA ALA A 90 -7.94 -13.37 10.43
C ALA A 90 -7.13 -14.46 9.69
N GLY A 91 -5.91 -14.74 10.12
CA GLY A 91 -5.03 -15.75 9.53
C GLY A 91 -4.35 -15.33 8.22
N LYS A 92 -4.36 -14.03 7.89
CA LYS A 92 -3.68 -13.52 6.69
C LYS A 92 -2.18 -13.36 6.96
N ARG A 93 -1.35 -13.71 5.97
CA ARG A 93 0.07 -13.35 5.95
C ARG A 93 0.20 -11.93 5.42
N VAL A 94 0.86 -11.05 6.17
CA VAL A 94 0.87 -9.61 5.87
C VAL A 94 2.28 -9.15 5.49
N ILE A 95 2.36 -8.31 4.46
CA ILE A 95 3.56 -7.59 4.06
C ILE A 95 3.24 -6.10 4.12
N VAL A 96 4.09 -5.31 4.78
CA VAL A 96 3.99 -3.85 4.79
C VAL A 96 5.21 -3.28 4.09
N VAL A 97 4.98 -2.50 3.04
CA VAL A 97 6.02 -1.72 2.37
C VAL A 97 5.83 -0.28 2.79
N CYS A 98 6.74 0.27 3.60
CA CYS A 98 6.70 1.68 4.00
C CYS A 98 7.83 2.43 3.33
N TRP A 99 7.48 3.57 2.75
CA TRP A 99 8.40 4.59 2.25
C TRP A 99 8.31 5.82 3.14
N ASN A 100 9.43 6.48 3.41
CA ASN A 100 9.47 7.73 4.17
C ASN A 100 10.56 8.61 3.55
N THR A 101 10.35 9.91 3.40
CA THR A 101 11.34 10.82 2.79
C THR A 101 12.18 11.51 3.87
N GLN A 102 13.50 11.38 3.77
CA GLN A 102 14.43 12.22 4.53
C GLN A 102 15.55 12.69 3.60
N THR A 103 15.40 13.95 3.16
CA THR A 103 16.40 14.86 2.59
C THR A 103 17.47 14.25 1.68
N GLY A 104 17.28 14.30 0.35
CA GLY A 104 18.29 14.56 -0.70
C GLY A 104 19.64 13.81 -0.70
N ALA A 105 19.81 12.81 0.15
CA ALA A 105 21.06 12.23 0.62
C ALA A 105 21.71 11.24 -0.36
N ARG A 106 20.95 10.84 -1.39
CA ARG A 106 21.33 9.78 -2.33
C ARG A 106 22.64 10.08 -3.06
N LYS A 107 22.89 11.34 -3.44
CA LYS A 107 24.10 11.73 -4.19
C LYS A 107 25.39 11.58 -3.39
N THR A 108 25.33 11.70 -2.07
CA THR A 108 26.48 11.65 -1.18
C THR A 108 26.58 10.32 -0.42
N ASN A 109 25.64 9.40 -0.64
CA ASN A 109 25.45 8.20 0.18
C ASN A 109 25.40 8.51 1.69
N TYR A 110 24.95 9.71 2.05
CA TYR A 110 24.88 10.21 3.42
C TYR A 110 23.41 10.31 3.83
N GLY A 111 22.74 9.16 3.94
CA GLY A 111 21.31 9.06 4.18
C GLY A 111 20.94 8.03 5.23
N THR A 112 19.72 8.14 5.74
CA THR A 112 19.12 7.16 6.66
C THR A 112 18.29 6.16 5.86
N ARG A 113 18.31 4.88 6.28
CA ARG A 113 17.44 3.88 5.69
C ARG A 113 16.00 4.06 6.20
N ILE A 114 15.07 4.27 5.29
CA ILE A 114 13.69 4.63 5.62
C ILE A 114 12.64 3.88 4.79
N ASP A 115 13.08 3.03 3.88
CA ASP A 115 12.24 2.14 3.08
C ASP A 115 12.38 0.70 3.55
N TYR A 116 11.25 0.06 3.87
CA TYR A 116 11.20 -1.24 4.53
C TYR A 116 10.18 -2.16 3.85
N ILE A 117 10.53 -3.45 3.77
CA ILE A 117 9.58 -4.54 3.52
C ILE A 117 9.49 -5.31 4.84
N LEU A 118 8.40 -5.11 5.57
CA LEU A 118 8.11 -5.82 6.81
C LEU A 118 7.24 -7.01 6.46
N VAL A 119 7.62 -8.20 6.91
CA VAL A 119 6.88 -9.43 6.64
C VAL A 119 6.46 -10.08 7.95
N ASP A 120 5.26 -10.67 7.96
CA ASP A 120 4.84 -11.53 9.06
C ASP A 120 5.87 -12.68 9.24
N PRO A 121 6.23 -13.08 10.47
CA PRO A 121 7.20 -14.15 10.70
C PRO A 121 6.84 -15.46 9.99
N ALA A 122 5.55 -15.80 9.86
CA ALA A 122 5.13 -17.00 9.14
C ALA A 122 5.33 -16.92 7.62
N PHE A 123 5.64 -15.73 7.08
CA PHE A 123 5.98 -15.53 5.68
C PHE A 123 7.49 -15.62 5.41
N LEU A 124 8.34 -15.58 6.45
CA LEU A 124 9.80 -15.58 6.27
C LEU A 124 10.33 -16.82 5.57
N GLU A 125 9.70 -17.99 5.78
CA GLU A 125 10.09 -19.24 5.12
C GLU A 125 9.96 -19.18 3.58
N CYS A 126 9.11 -18.29 3.07
CA CYS A 126 8.91 -18.08 1.65
C CYS A 126 9.95 -17.13 1.03
N VAL A 127 10.68 -16.36 1.86
CA VAL A 127 11.61 -15.31 1.40
C VAL A 127 13.02 -15.89 1.26
N TYR A 128 13.65 -15.70 0.10
CA TYR A 128 15.00 -16.22 -0.16
C TYR A 128 16.04 -15.17 -0.53
N SER A 129 15.64 -13.94 -0.85
CA SER A 129 16.61 -12.83 -1.00
C SER A 129 15.99 -11.46 -0.76
N CYS A 130 16.79 -10.56 -0.18
CA CYS A 130 16.47 -9.14 -0.07
C CYS A 130 17.67 -8.32 -0.54
N SER A 131 17.44 -7.28 -1.35
CA SER A 131 18.49 -6.38 -1.83
C SER A 131 18.07 -4.92 -1.78
N ILE A 132 19.07 -4.06 -1.87
CA ILE A 132 18.92 -2.63 -2.12
C ILE A 132 19.48 -2.40 -3.51
N GLU A 133 18.78 -1.64 -4.34
CA GLU A 133 19.19 -1.39 -5.74
C GLU A 133 19.63 0.08 -5.90
N PRO A 134 20.77 0.50 -5.30
CA PRO A 134 21.21 1.89 -5.28
C PRO A 134 21.49 2.47 -6.66
N GLU A 135 21.83 1.62 -7.64
CA GLU A 135 22.08 1.96 -9.03
C GLU A 135 20.80 2.30 -9.83
N ARG A 136 19.60 1.93 -9.35
CA ARG A 136 18.34 2.26 -10.05
C ARG A 136 17.90 3.70 -9.78
N LEU A 137 18.33 4.61 -10.65
CA LEU A 137 18.02 6.03 -10.58
C LEU A 137 16.57 6.35 -11.01
N GLY A 138 16.06 7.53 -10.61
CA GLY A 138 14.74 8.04 -11.01
C GLY A 138 13.94 8.68 -9.87
N SER A 139 14.24 8.31 -8.63
CA SER A 139 13.74 8.92 -7.39
C SER A 139 14.93 9.30 -6.49
N ASP A 140 14.70 10.13 -5.48
CA ASP A 140 15.62 10.37 -4.36
C ASP A 140 15.78 9.15 -3.44
N HIS A 141 14.92 8.14 -3.57
CA HIS A 141 15.01 6.83 -2.93
C HIS A 141 15.53 5.75 -3.89
N CYS A 142 16.31 4.80 -3.34
CA CYS A 142 16.65 3.58 -4.06
C CYS A 142 15.63 2.46 -3.72
N PRO A 143 15.22 1.63 -4.68
CA PRO A 143 14.31 0.54 -4.42
C PRO A 143 14.85 -0.46 -3.38
N VAL A 144 13.93 -1.02 -2.62
CA VAL A 144 14.13 -2.16 -1.74
C VAL A 144 13.44 -3.35 -2.39
N MET A 145 14.16 -4.45 -2.55
CA MET A 145 13.67 -5.61 -3.27
C MET A 145 13.63 -6.81 -2.34
N MET A 146 12.56 -7.59 -2.46
CA MET A 146 12.42 -8.90 -1.83
C MET A 146 12.01 -9.91 -2.89
N SER A 147 12.62 -11.09 -2.87
CA SER A 147 12.22 -12.23 -3.69
C SER A 147 11.73 -13.35 -2.80
N CYS A 148 10.59 -13.91 -3.16
CA CYS A 148 9.93 -14.97 -2.42
C CYS A 148 9.24 -15.95 -3.37
N THR A 149 8.98 -17.15 -2.86
CA THR A 149 8.18 -18.17 -3.55
C THR A 149 6.91 -18.41 -2.75
N VAL A 150 5.76 -18.28 -3.39
CA VAL A 150 4.46 -18.50 -2.76
C VAL A 150 3.68 -19.56 -3.52
N GLU A 151 2.98 -20.40 -2.77
CA GLU A 151 1.98 -21.31 -3.33
C GLU A 151 0.62 -20.61 -3.39
N LEU A 152 -0.01 -20.68 -4.56
CA LEU A 152 -1.35 -20.15 -4.79
C LEU A 152 -2.36 -21.29 -4.69
N LYS A 153 -3.34 -21.14 -3.79
CA LYS A 153 -4.49 -22.03 -3.76
C LYS A 153 -5.47 -21.57 -4.85
N THR A 154 -5.38 -22.17 -6.03
CA THR A 154 -6.38 -21.94 -7.07
C THR A 154 -7.66 -22.66 -6.69
N ASP A 155 -8.70 -21.91 -6.33
CA ASP A 155 -10.07 -22.40 -6.21
C ASP A 155 -10.99 -21.71 -7.24
N ALA A 156 -12.23 -22.16 -7.37
CA ALA A 156 -13.18 -21.59 -8.32
C ALA A 156 -13.58 -20.12 -8.01
N SER A 157 -13.21 -19.60 -6.82
CA SER A 157 -13.44 -18.21 -6.41
C SER A 157 -12.29 -17.26 -6.77
N THR A 158 -11.17 -17.83 -7.20
CA THR A 158 -10.00 -17.10 -7.67
C THR A 158 -10.40 -16.36 -8.94
N ASN A 159 -10.47 -15.01 -8.89
CA ASN A 159 -10.77 -14.14 -10.02
C ASN A 159 -9.64 -14.20 -11.08
N VAL A 160 -9.50 -15.34 -11.75
CA VAL A 160 -8.52 -15.55 -12.83
C VAL A 160 -9.08 -14.88 -14.08
N GLY A 161 -8.95 -13.57 -14.18
CA GLY A 161 -9.28 -12.81 -15.40
C GLY A 161 -9.76 -11.38 -15.15
N ASN A 162 -10.43 -11.13 -14.03
CA ASN A 162 -10.89 -9.80 -13.65
C ASN A 162 -9.99 -9.24 -12.54
N PRO A 163 -9.50 -7.99 -12.67
CA PRO A 163 -8.67 -7.41 -11.62
C PRO A 163 -9.57 -6.97 -10.46
N ALA A 164 -8.96 -6.64 -9.32
CA ALA A 164 -9.65 -5.91 -8.26
C ALA A 164 -10.35 -4.64 -8.77
N ALA A 165 -11.43 -4.21 -8.13
CA ALA A 165 -12.26 -3.10 -8.57
C ALA A 165 -11.46 -1.79 -8.65
N LEU A 166 -10.58 -1.57 -7.67
CA LEU A 166 -9.64 -0.44 -7.59
C LEU A 166 -8.52 -0.47 -8.64
N CYS A 167 -8.46 -1.47 -9.51
CA CYS A 167 -7.50 -1.46 -10.61
C CYS A 167 -7.80 -0.28 -11.54
N ALA A 168 -6.80 0.57 -11.78
CA ALA A 168 -6.93 1.74 -12.65
C ALA A 168 -7.53 1.43 -14.03
N LYS A 169 -7.38 0.20 -14.55
CA LYS A 169 -8.00 -0.21 -15.83
C LYS A 169 -9.54 -0.12 -15.83
N ASN A 170 -10.16 -0.09 -14.65
CA ASN A 170 -11.61 0.01 -14.47
C ASN A 170 -12.10 1.46 -14.30
N PHE A 171 -11.19 2.44 -14.21
CA PHE A 171 -11.57 3.84 -13.96
C PHE A 171 -12.19 4.43 -15.23
N VAL A 172 -13.34 5.11 -15.07
CA VAL A 172 -14.13 5.61 -16.20
C VAL A 172 -13.37 6.67 -17.00
N GLU A 173 -12.51 7.43 -16.34
CA GLU A 173 -11.63 8.44 -16.91
C GLU A 173 -10.62 7.85 -17.91
N PHE A 174 -10.29 6.57 -17.73
CA PHE A 174 -9.40 5.82 -18.62
C PHE A 174 -10.18 4.89 -19.59
N SER A 175 -11.51 4.88 -19.49
CA SER A 175 -12.37 4.13 -20.41
C SER A 175 -12.53 4.89 -21.73
N GLY A 176 -11.72 4.54 -22.74
CA GLY A 176 -11.81 5.16 -24.07
C GLY A 176 -10.67 4.74 -25.01
N THR A 177 -10.82 5.04 -26.30
CA THR A 177 -9.71 5.01 -27.28
C THR A 177 -8.67 6.06 -26.92
N GLN A 178 -7.40 5.76 -27.15
CA GLN A 178 -6.25 6.62 -26.86
C GLN A 178 -6.53 8.11 -27.18
N GLN A 179 -6.75 8.91 -26.14
CA GLN A 179 -6.93 10.35 -26.29
C GLN A 179 -5.56 11.01 -26.44
N SER A 180 -5.44 11.97 -27.36
CA SER A 180 -4.22 12.79 -27.41
C SER A 180 -4.06 13.57 -26.10
N ILE A 181 -2.83 13.77 -25.61
CA ILE A 181 -2.55 14.58 -24.41
C ILE A 181 -3.25 15.95 -24.48
N LYS A 182 -3.33 16.53 -25.68
CA LYS A 182 -4.02 17.80 -25.93
C LYS A 182 -5.53 17.73 -25.63
N ALA A 183 -6.19 16.62 -25.95
CA ALA A 183 -7.61 16.41 -25.67
C ALA A 183 -7.89 16.17 -24.18
N PHE A 184 -6.98 15.47 -23.48
CA PHE A 184 -7.09 15.25 -22.04
C PHE A 184 -7.00 16.56 -21.24
N VAL A 185 -6.04 17.43 -21.59
CA VAL A 185 -5.81 18.70 -20.89
C VAL A 185 -6.87 19.76 -21.23
N SER A 186 -7.52 19.68 -22.40
CA SER A 186 -8.54 20.67 -22.79
C SER A 186 -9.82 20.64 -21.97
N CYS A 187 -10.07 19.57 -21.20
CA CYS A 187 -11.25 19.44 -20.34
C CYS A 187 -11.10 20.20 -19.00
N TRP A 188 -9.94 20.83 -18.74
CA TRP A 188 -9.66 21.60 -17.52
C TRP A 188 -9.83 23.11 -17.70
N GLY A 189 -10.42 23.54 -18.82
CA GLY A 189 -10.71 24.95 -19.16
C GLY A 189 -12.18 25.30 -19.03
#